data_AF-A0A3B0PCG9-F1
#
_entry.id   AF-A0A3B0PCG9-F1
#
_cell.length_a   1.000
_cell.length_b   1.000
_cell.length_c   1.000
_cell.angle_alpha   90.00
_cell.angle_beta   90.00
_cell.angle_gamma   90.00
#
_symmetry.space_group_name_H-M   'P 1'
#
loop_
_entity.id
_entity.type
_entity.pdbx_description
1 polymer ?
#
loop_
_entity_poly.entity_id
_entity_poly.type
_entity_poly.pdbx_seq_one_letter_code
_entity_poly.pdbx_strand_id
1 'polypeptide(L)'
;MGVASNVKESCLGYLMEKEVSSLEKAVNSPAHPYVALIGGAKVSDKIEVLENLVKIADKMLIGGGMAYTFKKALGQSIGHSLLEADKLDFAKEFLAKYSDKVVLPIDNACSLEFSDVEPTFFEGDIPDNFDCLDIGPKTMKLFEDALVGAKTVVW
;
A
#
# COMPACT_ATOMS: atom_id res chain seq x y z
N MET A 1 -26.78 5.07 -13.36
CA MET A 1 -27.99 5.40 -12.59
C MET A 1 -29.21 5.17 -13.49
N GLY A 2 -30.08 4.21 -13.19
CA GLY A 2 -31.23 3.84 -14.04
C GLY A 2 -32.55 3.98 -13.29
N VAL A 3 -32.86 3.00 -12.44
CA VAL A 3 -34.12 3.01 -11.65
C VAL A 3 -34.18 4.20 -10.70
N ALA A 4 -33.10 4.48 -9.95
CA ALA A 4 -33.05 5.58 -8.98
C ALA A 4 -33.36 6.97 -9.57
N SER A 5 -33.07 7.18 -10.87
CA SER A 5 -33.36 8.45 -11.56
C SER A 5 -34.78 8.54 -12.13
N ASN A 6 -35.54 7.44 -12.11
CA ASN A 6 -36.89 7.33 -12.66
C ASN A 6 -37.95 7.01 -11.60
N VAL A 7 -37.58 7.05 -10.32
CA VAL A 7 -38.51 6.91 -9.18
C VAL A 7 -38.50 8.19 -8.35
N LYS A 8 -39.64 8.51 -7.73
CA LYS A 8 -39.80 9.77 -6.98
C LYS A 8 -38.90 9.81 -5.73
N GLU A 9 -38.70 8.67 -5.08
CA GLU A 9 -37.91 8.54 -3.86
C GLU A 9 -36.98 7.33 -4.00
N SER A 10 -35.73 7.51 -3.60
CA SER A 10 -34.75 6.44 -3.51
C SER A 10 -33.94 6.61 -2.23
N CYS A 11 -33.59 5.50 -1.58
CA CYS A 11 -32.87 5.49 -0.32
C CYS A 11 -31.80 4.39 -0.32
N LEU A 12 -30.84 4.50 0.60
CA LEU A 12 -29.89 3.43 0.86
C LEU A 12 -30.54 2.39 1.79
N GLY A 13 -30.36 1.11 1.46
CA GLY A 13 -30.58 0.05 2.44
C GLY A 13 -29.47 0.03 3.49
N TYR A 14 -29.72 -0.59 4.64
CA TYR A 14 -28.81 -0.56 5.79
C TYR A 14 -27.37 -1.04 5.51
N LEU A 15 -27.19 -1.99 4.60
CA LEU A 15 -25.84 -2.46 4.21
C LEU A 15 -25.07 -1.36 3.46
N MET A 16 -25.70 -0.77 2.45
CA MET A 16 -25.12 0.33 1.68
C MET A 16 -24.87 1.56 2.55
N GLU A 17 -25.82 1.91 3.43
CA GLU A 17 -25.66 3.00 4.38
C GLU A 17 -24.43 2.79 5.28
N LYS A 18 -24.25 1.56 5.80
CA LYS A 18 -23.11 1.21 6.65
C LYS A 18 -21.78 1.30 5.89
N GLU A 19 -21.72 0.82 4.65
CA GLU A 19 -20.52 0.93 3.80
C GLU A 19 -20.18 2.39 3.51
N VAL A 20 -21.14 3.18 3.06
CA VAL A 20 -20.96 4.61 2.77
C VAL A 20 -20.52 5.35 4.02
N SER A 21 -21.20 5.16 5.16
CA SER A 21 -20.82 5.84 6.42
C SER A 21 -19.42 5.47 6.89
N SER A 22 -18.99 4.22 6.69
CA SER A 22 -17.65 3.77 7.07
C SER A 22 -16.57 4.41 6.19
N LEU A 23 -16.81 4.45 4.87
CA LEU A 23 -15.90 5.09 3.91
C LEU A 23 -15.84 6.61 4.11
N GLU A 24 -16.98 7.27 4.33
CA GLU A 24 -17.04 8.71 4.60
C GLU A 24 -16.24 9.08 5.85
N LYS A 25 -16.36 8.31 6.94
CA LYS A 25 -15.58 8.54 8.15
C LYS A 25 -14.08 8.38 7.92
N ALA A 26 -13.69 7.37 7.13
CA ALA A 26 -12.29 7.11 6.84
C ALA A 26 -11.66 8.14 5.89
N VAL A 27 -12.43 8.74 4.99
CA VAL A 27 -11.91 9.65 3.94
C VAL A 27 -12.11 11.12 4.28
N ASN A 28 -13.27 11.53 4.80
CA ASN A 28 -13.61 12.95 4.97
C ASN A 28 -13.21 13.54 6.32
N SER A 29 -13.21 12.73 7.39
CA SER A 29 -12.89 13.19 8.75
C SER A 29 -12.33 12.04 9.61
N PRO A 30 -11.19 11.45 9.21
CA PRO A 30 -10.60 10.36 9.97
C PRO A 30 -10.13 10.84 11.35
N ALA A 31 -10.24 9.95 12.33
CA ALA A 31 -9.61 10.18 13.63
C ALA A 31 -8.11 9.91 13.52
N HIS A 32 -7.28 10.83 14.02
CA HIS A 32 -5.83 10.71 13.99
C HIS A 32 -5.27 10.10 15.30
N PRO A 33 -4.18 9.32 15.25
CA PRO A 33 -3.36 9.02 14.07
C PRO A 33 -4.06 8.11 13.04
N TYR A 34 -3.97 8.50 11.77
CA TYR A 34 -4.53 7.79 10.63
C TYR A 34 -3.42 7.10 9.83
N VAL A 35 -3.49 5.76 9.75
CA VAL A 35 -2.54 4.93 9.01
C VAL A 35 -3.23 4.32 7.80
N ALA A 36 -2.65 4.50 6.61
CA ALA A 36 -3.08 3.82 5.39
C ALA A 36 -2.10 2.68 5.06
N LEU A 37 -2.59 1.45 4.91
CA LEU A 37 -1.82 0.33 4.37
C LEU A 37 -2.21 0.12 2.91
N ILE A 38 -1.26 0.20 1.99
CA ILE A 38 -1.51 0.02 0.57
C ILE A 38 -0.62 -1.09 0.05
N GLY A 39 -1.26 -2.17 -0.39
CA GLY A 39 -0.61 -3.28 -1.05
C GLY A 39 -1.15 -3.51 -2.45
N GLY A 40 -0.63 -4.56 -3.09
CA GLY A 40 -1.02 -5.00 -4.41
C GLY A 40 0.18 -5.33 -5.28
N ALA A 41 -0.09 -5.88 -6.46
CA ALA A 41 0.93 -6.24 -7.42
C ALA A 41 1.49 -5.01 -8.15
N LYS A 42 0.62 -4.05 -8.48
CA LYS A 42 0.92 -2.92 -9.37
C LYS A 42 0.66 -1.58 -8.71
N VAL A 43 1.60 -0.66 -8.89
CA VAL A 43 1.46 0.77 -8.58
C VAL A 43 0.37 1.38 -9.46
N SER A 44 0.31 1.03 -10.74
CA SER A 44 -0.62 1.63 -11.71
C SER A 44 -2.09 1.54 -11.28
N ASP A 45 -2.49 0.43 -10.67
CA ASP A 45 -3.86 0.21 -10.17
C ASP A 45 -4.20 1.05 -8.92
N LYS A 46 -3.18 1.64 -8.28
CA LYS A 46 -3.29 2.29 -6.95
C LYS A 46 -2.86 3.75 -6.92
N ILE A 47 -2.47 4.34 -8.06
CA ILE A 47 -1.97 5.74 -8.13
C ILE A 47 -2.96 6.72 -7.50
N GLU A 48 -4.22 6.71 -7.91
CA GLU A 48 -5.22 7.65 -7.39
C GLU A 48 -5.46 7.47 -5.88
N VAL A 49 -5.40 6.23 -5.39
CA VAL A 49 -5.55 5.91 -3.97
C VAL A 49 -4.36 6.44 -3.18
N LEU A 50 -3.14 6.23 -3.67
CA LEU A 50 -1.93 6.76 -3.06
C LEU A 50 -1.97 8.29 -2.97
N GLU A 51 -2.29 8.97 -4.07
CA GLU A 51 -2.32 10.44 -4.14
C GLU A 51 -3.40 11.06 -3.24
N ASN A 52 -4.52 10.37 -3.02
CA ASN A 52 -5.59 10.85 -2.17
C ASN A 52 -5.30 10.56 -0.70
N LEU A 53 -4.92 9.33 -0.37
CA LEU A 53 -4.74 8.92 1.02
C LEU A 53 -3.49 9.54 1.64
N VAL A 54 -2.41 9.76 0.89
CA VAL A 54 -1.17 10.36 1.46
C VAL A 54 -1.36 11.79 1.96
N LYS A 55 -2.36 12.51 1.42
CA LYS A 55 -2.70 13.87 1.83
C LYS A 55 -3.32 13.90 3.23
N ILE A 56 -4.07 12.85 3.59
CA ILE A 56 -4.84 12.77 4.83
C ILE A 56 -4.24 11.82 5.86
N ALA A 57 -3.50 10.80 5.44
CA ALA A 57 -2.84 9.86 6.35
C ALA A 57 -1.62 10.52 7.03
N ASP A 58 -1.39 10.14 8.29
CA ASP A 58 -0.16 10.48 9.01
C ASP A 58 0.98 9.54 8.62
N LYS A 59 0.65 8.27 8.36
CA LYS A 59 1.59 7.26 7.85
C LYS A 59 0.97 6.45 6.74
N MET A 60 1.76 6.13 5.72
CA MET A 60 1.38 5.26 4.62
C MET A 60 2.35 4.09 4.53
N LEU A 61 1.88 2.90 4.89
CA LEU A 61 2.65 1.66 4.82
C LEU A 61 2.42 1.04 3.43
N ILE A 62 3.48 0.86 2.65
CA ILE A 62 3.37 0.27 1.30
C ILE A 62 3.98 -1.13 1.33
N GLY A 63 3.25 -2.13 0.86
CA GLY A 63 3.69 -3.53 0.81
C GLY A 63 3.36 -4.23 -0.52
N GLY A 64 3.62 -5.52 -0.59
CA GLY A 64 3.39 -6.34 -1.79
C GLY A 64 4.29 -5.97 -2.97
N GLY A 65 3.94 -6.46 -4.15
CA GLY A 65 4.73 -6.29 -5.39
C GLY A 65 5.00 -4.82 -5.74
N MET A 66 4.05 -3.93 -5.48
CA MET A 66 4.20 -2.51 -5.76
C MET A 66 5.33 -1.85 -4.96
N ALA A 67 5.64 -2.35 -3.76
CA ALA A 67 6.73 -1.84 -2.93
C ALA A 67 8.09 -1.93 -3.65
N TYR A 68 8.31 -2.95 -4.49
CA TYR A 68 9.57 -3.11 -5.24
C TYR A 68 9.76 -2.05 -6.31
N THR A 69 8.68 -1.51 -6.88
CA THR A 69 8.79 -0.35 -7.80
C THR A 69 9.28 0.89 -7.05
N PHE A 70 8.81 1.12 -5.82
CA PHE A 70 9.31 2.19 -4.96
C PHE A 70 10.77 1.96 -4.52
N LYS A 71 11.15 0.73 -4.17
CA LYS A 71 12.53 0.40 -3.82
C LYS A 71 13.48 0.57 -5.00
N LYS A 72 13.07 0.15 -6.20
CA LYS A 72 13.83 0.35 -7.44
C LYS A 72 13.98 1.84 -7.78
N ALA A 73 12.96 2.66 -7.51
CA ALA A 73 13.02 4.11 -7.64
C ALA A 73 14.07 4.76 -6.72
N LEU A 74 14.33 4.17 -5.54
CA LEU A 74 15.40 4.57 -4.62
C LEU A 74 16.79 4.02 -5.00
N GLY A 75 16.90 3.28 -6.12
CA GLY A 75 18.16 2.72 -6.62
C GLY A 75 18.53 1.36 -6.04
N GLN A 76 17.64 0.70 -5.30
CA GLN A 76 17.89 -0.64 -4.74
C GLN A 76 17.73 -1.74 -5.80
N SER A 77 18.48 -2.83 -5.63
CA SER A 77 18.26 -4.07 -6.37
C SER A 77 17.04 -4.81 -5.81
N ILE A 78 16.18 -5.30 -6.71
CA ILE A 78 14.94 -6.02 -6.37
C ILE A 78 14.92 -7.46 -6.89
N GLY A 79 16.05 -7.95 -7.41
CA GLY A 79 16.11 -9.23 -8.10
C GLY A 79 15.15 -9.31 -9.28
N HIS A 80 14.43 -10.43 -9.37
CA HIS A 80 13.36 -10.68 -10.34
C HIS A 80 11.96 -10.24 -9.84
N SER A 81 11.89 -9.53 -8.71
CA SER A 81 10.61 -9.09 -8.14
C SER A 81 9.84 -8.18 -9.09
N LEU A 82 8.51 -8.18 -8.92
CA LEU A 82 7.59 -7.46 -9.80
C LEU A 82 7.91 -5.97 -9.90
N LEU A 83 8.14 -5.49 -11.12
CA LEU A 83 8.54 -4.11 -11.42
C LEU A 83 7.65 -3.50 -12.50
N GLU A 84 7.10 -2.32 -12.23
CA GLU A 84 6.51 -1.45 -13.24
C GLU A 84 7.49 -0.35 -13.63
N ALA A 85 8.34 -0.64 -14.59
CA ALA A 85 9.40 0.27 -15.02
C ALA A 85 8.87 1.63 -15.52
N ASP A 86 7.67 1.66 -16.11
CA ASP A 86 7.00 2.87 -16.57
C ASP A 86 6.44 3.74 -15.43
N LYS A 87 6.43 3.24 -14.18
CA LYS A 87 5.99 3.96 -12.98
C LYS A 87 7.13 4.40 -12.07
N LEU A 88 8.38 4.21 -12.49
CA LEU A 88 9.55 4.63 -11.71
C LEU A 88 9.59 6.14 -11.48
N ASP A 89 9.24 6.94 -12.48
CA ASP A 89 9.25 8.40 -12.35
C ASP A 89 8.18 8.87 -11.35
N PHE A 90 6.97 8.32 -11.44
CA PHE A 90 5.92 8.55 -10.44
C PHE A 90 6.39 8.16 -9.03
N ALA A 91 6.97 6.97 -8.87
CA ALA A 91 7.42 6.50 -7.56
C ALA A 91 8.50 7.41 -6.96
N LYS A 92 9.44 7.91 -7.78
CA LYS A 92 10.46 8.89 -7.35
C LYS A 92 9.83 10.20 -6.91
N GLU A 93 8.93 10.77 -7.71
CA GLU A 93 8.24 12.02 -7.39
C GLU A 93 7.39 11.90 -6.13
N PHE A 94 6.68 10.78 -5.99
CA PHE A 94 5.85 10.48 -4.82
C PHE A 94 6.67 10.40 -3.54
N LEU A 95 7.79 9.66 -3.56
CA LEU A 95 8.70 9.57 -2.41
C LEU A 95 9.39 10.90 -2.11
N ALA A 96 9.78 11.67 -3.14
CA ALA A 96 10.36 12.99 -2.94
C ALA A 96 9.39 13.93 -2.20
N LYS A 97 8.09 13.80 -2.43
CA LYS A 97 7.06 14.64 -1.81
C LYS A 97 6.59 14.16 -0.44
N TYR A 98 6.59 12.85 -0.19
CA TYR A 98 5.93 12.24 0.99
C TYR A 98 6.81 11.25 1.75
N SER A 99 8.13 11.30 1.58
CA SER A 99 9.09 10.39 2.26
C SER A 99 8.99 10.41 3.79
N ASP A 100 8.50 11.48 4.39
CA ASP A 100 8.26 11.60 5.83
C ASP A 100 7.06 10.77 6.31
N LYS A 101 6.10 10.51 5.41
CA LYS A 101 4.88 9.74 5.70
C LYS A 101 4.97 8.29 5.24
N VAL A 102 5.71 8.03 4.16
CA VAL A 102 5.76 6.72 3.50
C VAL A 102 6.73 5.79 4.22
N VAL A 103 6.27 4.59 4.56
CA VAL A 103 7.05 3.52 5.16
C VAL A 103 7.10 2.34 4.19
N LEU A 104 8.31 2.02 3.72
CA LEU A 104 8.57 0.89 2.82
C LEU A 104 9.14 -0.32 3.59
N PRO A 105 9.07 -1.53 3.02
CA PRO A 105 9.67 -2.72 3.60
C PRO A 105 11.20 -2.59 3.72
N ILE A 106 11.72 -2.95 4.90
CA ILE A 106 13.16 -2.91 5.21
C ILE A 106 13.83 -4.27 5.03
N ASP A 107 13.06 -5.34 5.09
CA ASP A 107 13.44 -6.72 4.79
C ASP A 107 12.32 -7.43 4.02
N ASN A 108 12.68 -8.48 3.29
CA ASN A 108 11.81 -9.11 2.30
C ASN A 108 12.02 -10.62 2.37
N ALA A 109 10.93 -11.37 2.30
CA ALA A 109 10.92 -12.82 2.21
C ALA A 109 10.99 -13.21 0.73
N CYS A 110 12.09 -13.84 0.32
CA CYS A 110 12.36 -14.12 -1.08
C CYS A 110 12.67 -15.58 -1.33
N SER A 111 12.36 -16.06 -2.54
CA SER A 111 12.59 -17.42 -3.00
C SER A 111 13.21 -17.41 -4.39
N LEU A 112 13.82 -18.53 -4.79
CA LEU A 112 14.35 -18.72 -6.15
C LEU A 112 13.24 -19.01 -7.17
N GLU A 113 12.09 -19.47 -6.69
CA GLU A 113 10.94 -19.88 -7.50
C GLU A 113 9.66 -19.35 -6.86
N PHE A 114 8.65 -19.09 -7.69
CA PHE A 114 7.31 -18.73 -7.23
C PHE A 114 6.59 -19.99 -6.69
N SER A 115 6.90 -20.36 -5.45
CA SER A 115 6.41 -21.57 -4.80
C SER A 115 6.31 -21.38 -3.28
N ASP A 116 5.54 -22.26 -2.64
CA ASP A 116 5.38 -22.29 -1.17
C ASP A 116 6.58 -23.01 -0.55
N VAL A 117 7.62 -22.24 -0.21
CA VAL A 117 8.89 -22.72 0.34
C VAL A 117 9.35 -21.83 1.49
N GLU A 118 10.26 -22.34 2.32
CA GLU A 118 10.89 -21.50 3.34
C GLU A 118 11.65 -20.33 2.67
N PRO A 119 11.34 -19.08 3.03
CA PRO A 119 11.95 -17.93 2.40
C PRO A 119 13.37 -17.68 2.90
N THR A 120 14.19 -17.11 2.04
CA THR A 120 15.43 -16.43 2.43
C THR A 120 15.13 -14.96 2.65
N PHE A 121 15.54 -14.42 3.80
CA PHE A 121 15.30 -13.03 4.13
C PHE A 121 16.47 -12.14 3.68
N PHE A 122 16.14 -11.05 2.97
CA PHE A 122 17.11 -10.04 2.54
C PHE A 122 16.73 -8.66 3.02
N GLU A 123 17.72 -7.97 3.58
CA GLU A 123 17.69 -6.53 3.86
C GLU A 123 18.43 -5.78 2.75
N GLY A 124 17.87 -4.67 2.29
CA GLY A 124 18.49 -3.88 1.22
C GLY A 124 18.40 -4.53 -0.16
N ASP A 125 19.57 -4.69 -0.82
CA ASP A 125 19.68 -5.17 -2.20
C ASP A 125 19.42 -6.67 -2.30
N ILE A 126 18.50 -7.02 -3.21
CA ILE A 126 18.09 -8.40 -3.48
C ILE A 126 18.91 -8.96 -4.64
N PRO A 127 19.49 -10.18 -4.53
CA PRO A 127 20.23 -10.80 -5.63
C PRO A 127 19.34 -11.11 -6.84
N ASP A 128 19.91 -11.08 -8.05
CA ASP A 128 19.18 -11.20 -9.32
C ASP A 128 18.32 -12.46 -9.43
N ASN A 129 18.75 -13.58 -8.86
CA ASN A 129 18.05 -14.86 -8.94
C ASN A 129 16.89 -15.02 -7.95
N PHE A 130 16.60 -14.02 -7.11
CA PHE A 130 15.52 -14.08 -6.14
C PHE A 130 14.30 -13.25 -6.57
N ASP A 131 13.13 -13.77 -6.25
CA ASP A 131 11.85 -13.07 -6.30
C ASP A 131 11.33 -12.92 -4.87
N CYS A 132 10.89 -11.72 -4.50
CA CYS A 132 10.45 -11.42 -3.15
C CYS A 132 8.92 -11.39 -3.09
N LEU A 133 8.37 -12.35 -2.37
CA LEU A 133 6.94 -12.67 -2.39
C LEU A 133 6.19 -12.10 -1.18
N ASP A 134 6.92 -11.75 -0.12
CA ASP A 134 6.34 -11.17 1.08
C ASP A 134 7.33 -10.23 1.80
N ILE A 135 6.83 -9.50 2.79
CA ILE A 135 7.65 -8.70 3.71
C ILE A 135 8.38 -9.61 4.72
N GLY A 136 9.54 -9.17 5.19
CA GLY A 136 10.28 -9.89 6.22
C GLY A 136 9.82 -9.56 7.66
N PRO A 137 10.35 -10.29 8.66
CA PRO A 137 9.98 -10.10 10.06
C PRO A 137 10.30 -8.72 10.63
N LYS A 138 11.35 -8.05 10.16
CA LYS A 138 11.66 -6.68 10.61
C LYS A 138 10.64 -5.68 10.08
N THR A 139 10.15 -5.87 8.86
CA THR A 139 9.09 -5.07 8.27
C THR A 139 7.76 -5.33 8.95
N MET A 140 7.44 -6.57 9.28
CA MET A 140 6.27 -6.89 10.11
C MET A 140 6.32 -6.09 11.41
N LYS A 141 7.47 -6.12 12.09
CA LYS A 141 7.65 -5.37 13.34
C LYS A 141 7.53 -3.85 13.14
N LEU A 142 8.14 -3.32 12.08
CA LEU A 142 8.06 -1.91 11.72
C LEU A 142 6.61 -1.46 11.46
N PHE A 143 5.82 -2.28 10.75
CA PHE A 143 4.43 -1.99 10.44
C PHE A 143 3.55 -2.11 11.69
N GLU A 144 3.77 -3.12 12.53
CA GLU A 144 3.12 -3.22 13.85
C GLU A 144 3.34 -1.96 14.67
N ASP A 145 4.60 -1.53 14.80
CA ASP A 145 4.96 -0.34 15.58
C ASP A 145 4.38 0.95 14.98
N ALA A 146 4.24 1.02 13.65
CA ALA A 146 3.58 2.13 12.98
C ALA A 146 2.06 2.18 13.22
N LEU A 147 1.44 1.03 13.52
CA LEU A 147 0.01 0.91 13.82
C LEU A 147 -0.33 1.15 15.29
N VAL A 148 0.64 1.09 16.20
CA VAL A 148 0.41 1.34 17.63
C VAL A 148 -0.18 2.73 17.83
N GLY A 149 -1.37 2.77 18.43
CA GLY A 149 -2.07 4.01 18.76
C GLY A 149 -2.88 4.63 17.62
N ALA A 150 -2.89 4.01 16.42
CA ALA A 150 -3.73 4.44 15.31
C ALA A 150 -5.21 4.46 15.73
N LYS A 151 -5.90 5.55 15.40
CA LYS A 151 -7.34 5.72 15.63
C LYS A 151 -8.16 5.37 14.40
N THR A 152 -7.57 5.50 13.22
CA THR A 152 -8.15 5.08 11.95
C THR A 152 -7.12 4.27 11.18
N VAL A 153 -7.57 3.16 10.59
CA VAL A 153 -6.76 2.36 9.67
C VAL A 153 -7.58 2.10 8.42
N VAL A 154 -6.98 2.31 7.25
CA VAL A 154 -7.53 1.88 5.95
C VAL A 154 -6.52 0.93 5.32
N TRP A 155 -7.02 -0.16 4.76
CA TRP A 155 -6.23 -1.19 4.10
C TRP A 155 -6.91 -1.59 2.78
#